data_AF-A0A1I7RX67-F1
#
_entry.id   AF-A0A1I7RX67-F1
#
_cell.length_a   1.000
_cell.length_b   1.000
_cell.length_c   1.000
_cell.angle_alpha   90.00
_cell.angle_beta   90.00
_cell.angle_gamma   90.00
#
_symmetry.space_group_name_H-M   'P 1'
#
loop_
_entity.id
_entity.type
_entity.pdbx_description
1 polymer ?
#
loop_
_entity_poly.entity_id
_entity_poly.type
_entity_poly.pdbx_seq_one_letter_code
_entity_poly.pdbx_strand_id
1 'polypeptide(L)'
;METQLIAPVDLNAFLCYNTDILGYLFEIADKPEKADKYQKKFEDFRKTFEKIFYNETEGAWYDYNTRTEKHNLDVFPSIAVPLFTGCYNRLDESKSVRLFKKLGEAKFFDFPGGIPTSINNLTGQQWDFPNGWSPLNHMVIEGLRKSTDPIMQDKAYEIASRWLMGNYKVYKKSKAMFEKYNVIGDVPEPGHGGEYKVQTGFGWSNGVVLDIMSMYYDRIHITTDSADAKKLGVVVPALTLINLYYQLI
;
A
#
# COMPACT_ATOMS: atom_id res chain seq x y z
N MET A 1 -12.66 22.66 -5.67
CA MET A 1 -12.27 21.45 -4.90
C MET A 1 -12.53 21.76 -3.43
N GLU A 2 -13.42 21.02 -2.77
CA GLU A 2 -13.85 21.29 -1.39
C GLU A 2 -13.20 20.31 -0.40
N THR A 3 -11.87 20.17 -0.44
CA THR A 3 -11.14 19.16 0.38
C THR A 3 -11.41 19.30 1.88
N GLN A 4 -11.65 20.51 2.37
CA GLN A 4 -11.94 20.79 3.78
C GLN A 4 -13.29 20.22 4.26
N LEU A 5 -14.18 19.85 3.34
CA LEU A 5 -15.49 19.26 3.63
C LEU A 5 -15.48 17.74 3.49
N ILE A 6 -14.32 17.16 3.16
CA ILE A 6 -14.15 15.72 3.06
C ILE A 6 -13.36 15.27 4.28
N ALA A 7 -13.93 14.37 5.07
CA ALA A 7 -13.20 13.57 6.03
C ALA A 7 -12.56 12.40 5.26
N PRO A 8 -11.23 12.36 5.10
CA PRO A 8 -10.58 11.31 4.33
C PRO A 8 -10.49 10.02 5.13
N VAL A 9 -10.77 8.89 4.51
CA VAL A 9 -10.73 7.56 5.14
C VAL A 9 -9.31 7.22 5.61
N ASP A 10 -8.30 7.55 4.83
CA ASP A 10 -6.90 7.26 5.10
C ASP A 10 -6.36 8.06 6.29
N LEU A 11 -6.61 9.38 6.34
CA LEU A 11 -6.24 10.24 7.46
C LEU A 11 -6.84 9.71 8.77
N ASN A 12 -8.12 9.38 8.78
CA ASN A 12 -8.79 8.91 9.99
C ASN A 12 -8.33 7.50 10.39
N ALA A 13 -7.97 6.65 9.42
CA ALA A 13 -7.34 5.36 9.69
C ALA A 13 -5.95 5.52 10.33
N PHE A 14 -5.14 6.51 9.89
CA PHE A 14 -3.86 6.81 10.54
C PHE A 14 -4.03 7.37 11.96
N LEU A 15 -5.00 8.25 12.19
CA LEU A 15 -5.27 8.78 13.54
C LEU A 15 -5.69 7.68 14.50
N CYS A 16 -6.50 6.74 14.02
CA CYS A 16 -6.85 5.53 14.75
C CYS A 16 -5.62 4.69 15.10
N TYR A 17 -4.74 4.43 14.11
CA TYR A 17 -3.51 3.68 14.34
C TYR A 17 -2.57 4.37 15.33
N ASN A 18 -2.40 5.69 15.21
CA ASN A 18 -1.57 6.47 16.11
C ASN A 18 -2.09 6.41 17.56
N THR A 19 -3.40 6.27 17.74
CA THR A 19 -4.01 6.11 19.07
C THR A 19 -3.61 4.77 19.70
N ASP A 20 -3.57 3.69 18.92
CA ASP A 20 -3.08 2.37 19.33
C ASP A 20 -1.58 2.40 19.68
N ILE A 21 -0.77 2.99 18.80
CA ILE A 21 0.67 3.17 19.00
C ILE A 21 0.94 3.94 20.31
N LEU A 22 0.17 4.99 20.61
CA LEU A 22 0.33 5.73 21.87
C LEU A 22 0.01 4.85 23.09
N GLY A 23 -0.99 3.99 23.02
CA GLY A 23 -1.27 2.99 24.07
C GLY A 23 -0.06 2.10 24.33
N TYR A 24 0.46 1.48 23.26
CA TYR A 24 1.65 0.63 23.32
C TYR A 24 2.90 1.35 23.85
N LEU A 25 3.15 2.58 23.41
CA LEU A 25 4.30 3.37 23.90
C LEU A 25 4.16 3.74 25.38
N PHE A 26 2.95 3.98 25.88
CA PHE A 26 2.73 4.22 27.31
C PHE A 26 2.90 2.94 28.15
N GLU A 27 2.58 1.78 27.59
CA GLU A 27 2.84 0.49 28.23
C GLU A 27 4.35 0.26 28.38
N ILE A 28 5.14 0.41 27.30
CA ILE A 28 6.62 0.29 27.35
C ILE A 28 7.24 1.30 28.32
N ALA A 29 6.62 2.48 28.48
CA ALA A 29 7.11 3.53 29.36
C ALA A 29 6.65 3.37 30.83
N ASP A 30 6.09 2.22 31.21
CA ASP A 30 5.55 1.91 32.55
C ASP A 30 4.51 2.94 33.04
N LYS A 31 3.60 3.36 32.16
CA LYS A 31 2.49 4.29 32.47
C LYS A 31 1.13 3.63 32.26
N PRO A 32 0.74 2.66 33.12
CA PRO A 32 -0.44 1.81 32.90
C PRO A 32 -1.74 2.62 32.77
N GLU A 33 -1.95 3.64 33.61
CA GLU A 33 -3.16 4.48 33.53
C GLU A 33 -3.30 5.20 32.16
N LYS A 34 -2.17 5.58 31.54
CA LYS A 34 -2.19 6.20 30.20
C LYS A 34 -2.37 5.14 29.12
N ALA A 35 -1.73 3.98 29.26
CA ALA A 35 -1.92 2.87 28.34
C ALA A 35 -3.41 2.48 28.26
N ASP A 36 -4.06 2.24 29.41
CA ASP A 36 -5.49 1.92 29.50
C ASP A 36 -6.38 3.01 28.88
N LYS A 37 -6.05 4.28 29.14
CA LYS A 37 -6.76 5.42 28.57
C LYS A 37 -6.68 5.43 27.04
N TYR A 38 -5.52 5.16 26.45
CA TYR A 38 -5.34 5.17 25.00
C TYR A 38 -5.90 3.91 24.35
N GLN A 39 -5.83 2.75 25.02
CA GLN A 39 -6.51 1.54 24.59
C GLN A 39 -8.03 1.74 24.47
N LYS A 40 -8.66 2.32 25.50
CA LYS A 40 -10.10 2.65 25.44
C LYS A 40 -10.42 3.65 24.34
N LYS A 41 -9.58 4.68 24.16
CA LYS A 41 -9.74 5.64 23.07
C LYS A 41 -9.65 4.97 21.70
N PHE A 42 -8.73 4.03 21.51
CA PHE A 42 -8.59 3.29 20.27
C PHE A 42 -9.83 2.45 19.97
N GLU A 43 -10.38 1.75 20.96
CA GLU A 43 -11.63 0.98 20.82
C GLU A 43 -12.82 1.86 20.44
N ASP A 44 -12.96 3.02 21.10
CA ASP A 44 -14.01 3.99 20.79
C ASP A 44 -13.81 4.60 19.39
N PHE A 45 -12.55 4.91 19.02
CA PHE A 45 -12.20 5.41 17.69
C PHE A 45 -12.61 4.40 16.62
N ARG A 46 -12.26 3.11 16.78
CA ARG A 46 -12.60 2.05 15.82
C ARG A 46 -14.10 1.93 15.60
N LYS A 47 -14.90 1.97 16.66
CA LYS A 47 -16.37 1.93 16.56
C LYS A 47 -16.92 3.13 15.78
N THR A 48 -16.42 4.33 16.07
CA THR A 48 -16.83 5.55 15.36
C THR A 48 -16.35 5.53 13.90
N PHE A 49 -15.12 5.08 13.65
CA PHE A 49 -14.54 4.96 12.31
C PHE A 49 -15.39 4.02 11.45
N GLU A 50 -15.73 2.86 11.98
CA GLU A 50 -16.59 1.89 11.30
C GLU A 50 -17.97 2.47 10.97
N LYS A 51 -18.59 3.19 11.91
CA LYS A 51 -19.89 3.84 11.70
C LYS A 51 -19.87 4.93 10.62
N ILE A 52 -18.80 5.71 10.56
CA ILE A 52 -18.71 6.87 9.65
C ILE A 52 -18.25 6.45 8.26
N PHE A 53 -17.18 5.66 8.19
CA PHE A 53 -16.48 5.44 6.91
C PHE A 53 -16.91 4.16 6.21
N TYR A 54 -17.39 3.13 6.93
CA TYR A 54 -17.78 1.88 6.28
C TYR A 54 -19.17 2.01 5.66
N ASN A 55 -19.26 1.73 4.36
CA ASN A 55 -20.53 1.66 3.65
C ASN A 55 -20.97 0.20 3.54
N GLU A 56 -22.02 -0.18 4.26
CA GLU A 56 -22.51 -1.57 4.30
C GLU A 56 -23.04 -2.07 2.95
N THR A 57 -23.59 -1.19 2.10
CA THR A 57 -24.08 -1.55 0.76
C THR A 57 -22.90 -1.82 -0.17
N GLU A 58 -21.94 -0.91 -0.23
CA GLU A 58 -20.80 -1.02 -1.14
C GLU A 58 -19.72 -1.99 -0.65
N GLY A 59 -19.63 -2.23 0.67
CA GLY A 59 -18.71 -3.20 1.25
C GLY A 59 -17.26 -2.74 1.33
N ALA A 60 -17.05 -1.45 1.55
CA ALA A 60 -15.72 -0.85 1.74
C ALA A 60 -15.80 0.42 2.60
N TRP A 61 -14.64 0.94 2.99
CA TRP A 61 -14.52 2.23 3.66
C TRP A 61 -14.33 3.34 2.63
N TYR A 62 -15.01 4.47 2.79
CA TYR A 62 -15.00 5.57 1.84
C TYR A 62 -14.85 6.90 2.55
N ASP A 63 -14.27 7.87 1.86
CA ASP A 63 -14.27 9.26 2.28
C ASP A 63 -15.70 9.75 2.58
N TYR A 64 -15.84 10.58 3.60
CA TYR A 64 -17.15 11.06 4.04
C TYR A 64 -17.25 12.58 3.86
N ASN A 65 -18.26 13.03 3.12
CA ASN A 65 -18.53 14.45 2.96
C ASN A 65 -19.33 14.96 4.16
N THR A 66 -18.72 15.83 4.96
CA THR A 66 -19.30 16.34 6.22
C THR A 66 -20.43 17.34 6.01
N ARG A 67 -20.57 17.91 4.81
CA ARG A 67 -21.65 18.83 4.45
C ARG A 67 -22.88 18.10 3.93
N THR A 68 -22.68 17.11 3.07
CA THR A 68 -23.80 16.34 2.48
C THR A 68 -24.17 15.11 3.28
N GLU A 69 -23.34 14.75 4.27
CA GLU A 69 -23.48 13.56 5.12
C GLU A 69 -23.49 12.24 4.31
N LYS A 70 -22.74 12.20 3.21
CA LYS A 70 -22.68 11.07 2.28
C LYS A 70 -21.25 10.60 2.04
N HIS A 71 -21.09 9.29 1.80
CA HIS A 71 -19.85 8.73 1.29
C HIS A 71 -19.57 9.22 -0.13
N ASN A 72 -18.31 9.51 -0.44
CA ASN A 72 -17.83 9.56 -1.81
C ASN A 72 -17.56 8.11 -2.28
N LEU A 73 -18.35 7.62 -3.23
CA LEU A 73 -18.29 6.23 -3.68
C LEU A 73 -17.27 5.98 -4.79
N ASP A 74 -16.50 6.99 -5.19
CA ASP A 74 -15.35 6.79 -6.05
C ASP A 74 -14.35 5.83 -5.39
N VAL A 75 -13.92 4.80 -6.13
CA VAL A 75 -13.02 3.78 -5.62
C VAL A 75 -11.57 4.22 -5.87
N PHE A 76 -10.83 4.41 -4.79
CA PHE A 76 -9.38 4.65 -4.78
C PHE A 76 -8.72 3.60 -3.89
N PRO A 77 -7.44 3.21 -4.09
CA PRO A 77 -6.79 2.24 -3.20
C PRO A 77 -6.67 2.70 -1.74
N SER A 78 -6.87 4.01 -1.45
CA SER A 78 -6.94 4.55 -0.09
C SER A 78 -8.03 3.88 0.77
N ILE A 79 -9.08 3.31 0.16
CA ILE A 79 -10.10 2.53 0.87
C ILE A 79 -9.50 1.34 1.63
N ALA A 80 -8.33 0.85 1.22
CA ALA A 80 -7.63 -0.28 1.85
C ALA A 80 -6.75 0.12 3.04
N VAL A 81 -6.52 1.41 3.29
CA VAL A 81 -5.67 1.90 4.40
C VAL A 81 -6.15 1.39 5.77
N PRO A 82 -7.46 1.21 6.05
CA PRO A 82 -7.90 0.54 7.29
C PRO A 82 -7.34 -0.87 7.50
N LEU A 83 -7.06 -1.63 6.42
CA LEU A 83 -6.39 -2.93 6.54
C LEU A 83 -4.93 -2.77 6.95
N PHE A 84 -4.22 -1.78 6.40
CA PHE A 84 -2.84 -1.48 6.75
C PHE A 84 -2.69 -1.10 8.24
N THR A 85 -3.60 -0.25 8.72
CA THR A 85 -3.60 0.29 10.08
C THR A 85 -4.26 -0.61 11.11
N GLY A 86 -5.03 -1.60 10.69
CA GLY A 86 -5.84 -2.42 11.59
C GLY A 86 -7.01 -1.67 12.24
N CYS A 87 -7.41 -0.51 11.70
CA CYS A 87 -8.53 0.29 12.23
C CYS A 87 -9.90 -0.27 11.79
N TYR A 88 -10.16 -1.53 12.11
CA TYR A 88 -11.43 -2.22 11.86
C TYR A 88 -11.53 -3.43 12.78
N ASN A 89 -12.70 -4.06 12.86
CA ASN A 89 -12.81 -5.33 13.55
C ASN A 89 -12.06 -6.46 12.83
N ARG A 90 -10.80 -6.70 13.21
CA ARG A 90 -9.95 -7.76 12.66
C ARG A 90 -10.49 -9.18 12.87
N LEU A 91 -11.41 -9.39 13.81
CA LEU A 91 -12.08 -10.68 14.00
C LEU A 91 -13.21 -10.91 12.98
N ASP A 92 -13.66 -9.85 12.30
CA ASP A 92 -14.64 -9.92 11.23
C ASP A 92 -13.93 -9.77 9.88
N GLU A 93 -13.58 -10.92 9.30
CA GLU A 93 -12.94 -10.98 7.98
C GLU A 93 -13.86 -10.58 6.83
N SER A 94 -15.18 -10.53 7.06
CA SER A 94 -16.15 -10.29 5.98
C SER A 94 -15.91 -8.92 5.32
N LYS A 95 -15.54 -7.90 6.10
CA LYS A 95 -15.28 -6.54 5.61
C LYS A 95 -14.00 -6.48 4.78
N SER A 96 -12.93 -7.12 5.24
CA SER A 96 -11.67 -7.20 4.48
C SER A 96 -11.84 -7.96 3.17
N VAL A 97 -12.62 -9.06 3.17
CA VAL A 97 -12.91 -9.85 1.97
C VAL A 97 -13.79 -9.07 0.99
N ARG A 98 -14.80 -8.33 1.47
CA ARG A 98 -15.64 -7.48 0.60
C ARG A 98 -14.84 -6.34 -0.04
N LEU A 99 -13.98 -5.67 0.73
CA LEU A 99 -13.08 -4.65 0.20
C LEU A 99 -12.13 -5.22 -0.85
N PHE A 100 -11.55 -6.39 -0.58
CA PHE A 100 -10.66 -7.08 -1.52
C PHE A 100 -11.36 -7.33 -2.86
N LYS A 101 -12.61 -7.86 -2.82
CA LYS A 101 -13.42 -8.06 -4.01
C LYS A 101 -13.72 -6.74 -4.74
N LYS A 102 -14.08 -5.68 -4.01
CA LYS A 102 -14.35 -4.35 -4.59
C LYS A 102 -13.15 -3.80 -5.37
N LEU A 103 -11.93 -3.91 -4.83
CA LEU A 103 -10.71 -3.49 -5.52
C LEU A 103 -10.44 -4.33 -6.77
N GLY A 104 -10.67 -5.64 -6.71
CA GLY A 104 -10.54 -6.55 -7.84
C GLY A 104 -11.55 -6.26 -8.96
N GLU A 105 -12.82 -6.07 -8.60
CA GLU A 105 -13.91 -5.70 -9.54
C GLU A 105 -13.64 -4.34 -10.20
N ALA A 106 -13.07 -3.40 -9.46
CA ALA A 106 -12.61 -2.11 -9.97
C ALA A 106 -11.27 -2.18 -10.73
N LYS A 107 -10.73 -3.38 -10.96
CA LYS A 107 -9.52 -3.67 -11.77
C LYS A 107 -8.20 -3.16 -11.21
N PHE A 108 -8.13 -2.77 -9.94
CA PHE A 108 -6.89 -2.26 -9.34
C PHE A 108 -5.76 -3.31 -9.29
N PHE A 109 -6.09 -4.59 -9.38
CA PHE A 109 -5.12 -5.70 -9.37
C PHE A 109 -4.65 -6.15 -10.76
N ASP A 110 -5.17 -5.56 -11.84
CA ASP A 110 -4.95 -6.03 -13.21
C ASP A 110 -3.68 -5.45 -13.85
N PHE A 111 -3.05 -4.47 -13.19
CA PHE A 111 -1.93 -3.73 -13.75
C PHE A 111 -0.58 -4.40 -13.45
N PRO A 112 0.28 -4.61 -14.46
CA PRO A 112 1.52 -5.36 -14.31
C PRO A 112 2.59 -4.58 -13.52
N GLY A 113 2.52 -3.26 -13.50
CA GLY A 113 3.43 -2.39 -12.74
C GLY A 113 3.05 -2.16 -11.28
N GLY A 114 1.97 -2.78 -10.80
CA GLY A 114 1.38 -2.55 -9.48
C GLY A 114 0.11 -1.69 -9.55
N ILE A 115 -0.35 -1.20 -8.42
CA ILE A 115 -1.66 -0.56 -8.28
C ILE A 115 -1.59 0.91 -8.69
N PRO A 116 -2.45 1.39 -9.62
CA PRO A 116 -2.58 2.81 -9.92
C PRO A 116 -3.37 3.55 -8.84
N THR A 117 -3.16 4.85 -8.71
CA THR A 117 -3.82 5.68 -7.69
C THR A 117 -5.31 5.81 -7.92
N SER A 118 -5.75 5.80 -9.18
CA SER A 118 -7.15 5.74 -9.57
C SER A 118 -7.28 4.97 -10.88
N ILE A 119 -8.51 4.72 -11.32
CA ILE A 119 -8.82 4.21 -12.66
C ILE A 119 -9.33 5.31 -13.61
N ASN A 120 -9.34 6.56 -13.14
CA ASN A 120 -9.82 7.71 -13.91
C ASN A 120 -8.69 8.28 -14.77
N ASN A 121 -8.77 8.07 -16.09
CA ASN A 121 -7.75 8.50 -17.05
C ASN A 121 -7.94 9.93 -17.59
N LEU A 122 -8.90 10.70 -17.07
CA LEU A 122 -9.28 12.00 -17.63
C LEU A 122 -8.68 13.22 -16.90
N THR A 123 -8.08 13.05 -15.73
CA THR A 123 -7.73 14.19 -14.86
C THR A 123 -6.38 14.83 -15.21
N GLY A 124 -5.42 14.04 -15.71
CA GLY A 124 -4.03 14.47 -15.92
C GLY A 124 -3.25 14.79 -14.63
N GLN A 125 -3.85 14.53 -13.46
CA GLN A 125 -3.25 14.81 -12.15
C GLN A 125 -2.24 13.72 -11.76
N GLN A 126 -1.30 14.08 -10.89
CA GLN A 126 -0.24 13.16 -10.48
C GLN A 126 -0.71 12.02 -9.55
N TRP A 127 -1.76 12.27 -8.75
CA TRP A 127 -2.40 11.29 -7.86
C TRP A 127 -3.61 10.63 -8.53
N ASP A 128 -3.46 10.27 -9.80
CA ASP A 128 -4.48 9.61 -10.59
C ASP A 128 -3.86 8.64 -11.60
N PHE A 129 -4.70 7.92 -12.33
CA PHE A 129 -4.28 7.06 -13.43
C PHE A 129 -3.39 7.82 -14.44
N PRO A 130 -2.25 7.25 -14.89
CA PRO A 130 -1.81 5.86 -14.70
C PRO A 130 -0.79 5.66 -13.59
N ASN A 131 -0.62 6.65 -12.69
CA ASN A 131 0.47 6.63 -11.73
C ASN A 131 0.16 5.72 -10.54
N GLY A 132 1.09 4.80 -10.24
CA GLY A 132 1.22 4.14 -8.96
C GLY A 132 2.29 4.80 -8.10
N TRP A 133 2.03 4.89 -6.80
CA TRP A 133 2.96 5.45 -5.82
C TRP A 133 3.36 4.38 -4.81
N SER A 134 4.63 4.42 -4.39
CA SER A 134 5.21 3.43 -3.47
C SER A 134 4.44 3.35 -2.15
N PRO A 135 4.07 4.46 -1.47
CA PRO A 135 3.32 4.38 -0.21
C PRO A 135 1.96 3.69 -0.37
N LEU A 136 1.24 3.99 -1.45
CA LEU A 136 -0.09 3.43 -1.67
C LEU A 136 -0.04 1.94 -1.99
N ASN A 137 0.89 1.54 -2.86
CA ASN A 137 1.14 0.12 -3.16
C ASN A 137 1.52 -0.63 -1.88
N HIS A 138 2.44 -0.07 -1.10
CA HIS A 138 2.90 -0.67 0.16
C HIS A 138 1.76 -0.86 1.16
N MET A 139 0.93 0.16 1.38
CA MET A 139 -0.20 0.05 2.29
C MET A 139 -1.21 -1.02 1.86
N VAL A 140 -1.49 -1.14 0.56
CA VAL A 140 -2.36 -2.22 0.07
C VAL A 140 -1.69 -3.59 0.28
N ILE A 141 -0.42 -3.75 -0.09
CA ILE A 141 0.34 -4.99 0.10
C ILE A 141 0.32 -5.41 1.57
N GLU A 142 0.70 -4.51 2.47
CA GLU A 142 0.74 -4.79 3.91
C GLU A 142 -0.64 -5.07 4.50
N GLY A 143 -1.66 -4.32 4.08
CA GLY A 143 -3.03 -4.54 4.52
C GLY A 143 -3.55 -5.92 4.12
N LEU A 144 -3.28 -6.35 2.89
CA LEU A 144 -3.64 -7.68 2.41
C LEU A 144 -2.81 -8.78 3.08
N ARG A 145 -1.50 -8.58 3.27
CA ARG A 145 -0.60 -9.55 3.90
C ARG A 145 -0.95 -9.83 5.36
N LYS A 146 -1.39 -8.80 6.10
CA LYS A 146 -1.81 -8.92 7.52
C LYS A 146 -3.17 -9.62 7.68
N SER A 147 -3.89 -9.87 6.59
CA SER A 147 -5.12 -10.67 6.61
C SER A 147 -4.83 -12.11 7.00
N THR A 148 -5.83 -12.79 7.56
CA THR A 148 -5.85 -14.25 7.79
C THR A 148 -6.35 -15.03 6.57
N ASP A 149 -6.91 -14.35 5.57
CA ASP A 149 -7.38 -14.95 4.32
C ASP A 149 -6.18 -15.26 3.39
N PRO A 150 -5.97 -16.54 2.99
CA PRO A 150 -4.82 -16.93 2.18
C PRO A 150 -4.87 -16.38 0.75
N ILE A 151 -6.06 -16.16 0.18
CA ILE A 151 -6.22 -15.57 -1.17
C ILE A 151 -5.75 -14.10 -1.14
N MET A 152 -6.08 -13.38 -0.06
CA MET A 152 -5.59 -12.01 0.13
C MET A 152 -4.07 -11.98 0.32
N GLN A 153 -3.51 -12.90 1.11
CA GLN A 153 -2.06 -13.00 1.30
C GLN A 153 -1.31 -13.33 0.00
N ASP A 154 -1.85 -14.24 -0.82
CA ASP A 154 -1.27 -14.57 -2.13
C ASP A 154 -1.36 -13.38 -3.09
N LYS A 155 -2.47 -12.63 -3.08
CA LYS A 155 -2.57 -11.40 -3.87
C LYS A 155 -1.59 -10.34 -3.39
N ALA A 156 -1.36 -10.21 -2.09
CA ALA A 156 -0.35 -9.30 -1.54
C ALA A 156 1.05 -9.63 -2.09
N TYR A 157 1.41 -10.90 -2.11
CA TYR A 157 2.67 -11.39 -2.69
C TYR A 157 2.78 -11.10 -4.19
N GLU A 158 1.70 -11.33 -4.95
CA GLU A 158 1.65 -11.06 -6.39
C GLU A 158 1.90 -9.56 -6.69
N ILE A 159 1.21 -8.68 -5.97
CA ILE A 159 1.36 -7.22 -6.13
C ILE A 159 2.76 -6.78 -5.71
N ALA A 160 3.28 -7.29 -4.59
CA ALA A 160 4.63 -6.98 -4.12
C ALA A 160 5.71 -7.41 -5.13
N SER A 161 5.56 -8.61 -5.70
CA SER A 161 6.45 -9.13 -6.73
C SER A 161 6.44 -8.26 -7.99
N ARG A 162 5.26 -7.86 -8.46
CA ARG A 162 5.11 -6.93 -9.59
C ARG A 162 5.75 -5.57 -9.32
N TRP A 163 5.45 -4.98 -8.17
CA TRP A 163 6.00 -3.67 -7.79
C TRP A 163 7.52 -3.69 -7.71
N LEU A 164 8.10 -4.67 -7.00
CA LEU A 164 9.54 -4.83 -6.86
C LEU A 164 10.23 -5.06 -8.21
N MET A 165 9.71 -5.99 -9.02
CA MET A 165 10.30 -6.30 -10.33
C MET A 165 10.14 -5.14 -11.31
N GLY A 166 9.03 -4.41 -11.26
CA GLY A 166 8.78 -3.21 -12.05
C GLY A 166 9.79 -2.11 -11.73
N ASN A 167 9.93 -1.78 -10.45
CA ASN A 167 10.92 -0.81 -9.95
C ASN A 167 12.35 -1.22 -10.36
N TYR A 168 12.70 -2.50 -10.19
CA TYR A 168 14.02 -3.00 -10.59
C TYR A 168 14.28 -2.90 -12.10
N LYS A 169 13.28 -3.21 -12.94
CA LYS A 169 13.39 -3.05 -14.40
C LYS A 169 13.62 -1.59 -14.81
N VAL A 170 12.93 -0.65 -14.16
CA VAL A 170 13.15 0.79 -14.37
C VAL A 170 14.56 1.16 -13.93
N TYR A 171 14.94 0.80 -12.71
CA TYR A 171 16.27 1.09 -12.17
C TYR A 171 17.40 0.57 -13.05
N LYS A 172 17.29 -0.66 -13.60
CA LYS A 172 18.30 -1.19 -14.52
C LYS A 172 18.53 -0.33 -15.74
N LYS A 173 17.46 0.28 -16.29
CA LYS A 173 17.49 1.14 -17.48
C LYS A 173 17.92 2.58 -17.15
N SER A 174 17.36 3.17 -16.10
CA SER A 174 17.53 4.59 -15.75
C SER A 174 18.71 4.87 -14.82
N LYS A 175 19.16 3.87 -14.05
CA LYS A 175 20.04 4.01 -12.88
C LYS A 175 19.47 4.92 -11.79
N ALA A 176 18.14 5.04 -11.73
CA ALA A 176 17.44 5.89 -10.77
C ALA A 176 16.10 5.28 -10.35
N MET A 177 15.78 5.46 -9.07
CA MET A 177 14.45 5.22 -8.50
C MET A 177 13.61 6.49 -8.61
N PHE A 178 12.31 6.39 -8.88
CA PHE A 178 11.43 7.54 -9.11
C PHE A 178 10.38 7.71 -8.01
N GLU A 179 9.84 8.93 -7.88
CA GLU A 179 8.77 9.22 -6.91
C GLU A 179 7.48 8.43 -7.18
N LYS A 180 7.17 8.19 -8.46
CA LYS A 180 5.95 7.55 -8.95
C LYS A 180 6.21 6.86 -10.30
N TYR A 181 5.38 5.88 -10.65
CA TYR A 181 5.56 5.04 -11.83
C TYR A 181 4.27 4.93 -12.63
N ASN A 182 4.35 4.95 -13.96
CA ASN A 182 3.25 4.51 -14.81
C ASN A 182 3.17 2.98 -14.76
N VAL A 183 2.07 2.46 -14.22
CA VAL A 183 1.94 1.01 -13.89
C VAL A 183 1.30 0.16 -15.00
N ILE A 184 0.95 0.75 -16.15
CA ILE A 184 0.22 0.03 -17.21
C ILE A 184 1.08 -1.05 -17.86
N GLY A 185 2.39 -0.81 -18.03
CA GLY A 185 3.27 -1.69 -18.79
C GLY A 185 4.02 -2.73 -17.94
N ASP A 186 4.35 -3.87 -18.55
CA ASP A 186 5.18 -4.94 -17.95
C ASP A 186 6.59 -4.46 -17.55
N VAL A 187 7.05 -3.40 -18.21
CA VAL A 187 8.14 -2.57 -17.73
C VAL A 187 7.53 -1.20 -17.45
N PRO A 188 7.27 -0.88 -16.17
CA PRO A 188 6.80 0.44 -15.79
C PRO A 188 7.72 1.54 -16.33
N GLU A 189 7.18 2.73 -16.45
CA GLU A 189 7.94 3.93 -16.81
C GLU A 189 7.90 4.92 -15.65
N PRO A 190 8.81 5.91 -15.59
CA PRO A 190 8.63 7.04 -14.68
C PRO A 190 7.23 7.64 -14.89
N GLY A 191 6.50 7.86 -13.79
CA GLY A 191 5.16 8.44 -13.88
C GLY A 191 5.18 9.90 -14.31
N HIS A 192 4.01 10.47 -14.58
CA HIS A 192 3.87 11.80 -15.18
C HIS A 192 2.67 12.58 -14.60
N GLY A 193 2.40 13.77 -15.15
CA GLY A 193 1.25 14.58 -14.75
C GLY A 193 1.46 15.39 -13.47
N GLY A 194 0.48 16.25 -13.18
CA GLY A 194 0.57 17.28 -12.14
C GLY A 194 1.42 18.49 -12.52
N GLU A 195 1.91 19.19 -11.50
CA GLU A 195 2.48 20.55 -11.65
C GLU A 195 3.98 20.56 -11.96
N TYR A 196 4.68 19.45 -11.82
CA TYR A 196 6.13 19.36 -11.97
C TYR A 196 6.60 18.02 -12.56
N LYS A 197 7.85 18.01 -13.04
CA LYS A 197 8.50 16.81 -13.60
C LYS A 197 8.78 15.78 -12.52
N VAL A 198 8.69 14.50 -12.87
CA VAL A 198 8.98 13.38 -11.97
C VAL A 198 10.39 13.49 -11.35
N GLN A 199 10.51 13.22 -10.04
CA GLN A 199 11.76 13.28 -9.28
C GLN A 199 12.44 11.91 -9.13
N THR A 200 13.75 11.92 -8.85
CA THR A 200 14.60 10.72 -8.73
C THR A 200 15.23 10.55 -7.33
N GLY A 201 15.74 9.35 -7.03
CA GLY A 201 16.36 8.98 -5.76
C GLY A 201 15.37 8.78 -4.59
N PHE A 202 14.07 8.78 -4.88
CA PHE A 202 13.03 9.14 -3.93
C PHE A 202 12.91 8.20 -2.71
N GLY A 203 12.94 8.78 -1.51
CA GLY A 203 13.07 8.04 -0.25
C GLY A 203 12.01 6.96 0.01
N TRP A 204 10.72 7.24 -0.23
CA TRP A 204 9.69 6.21 -0.04
C TRP A 204 9.83 5.05 -1.04
N SER A 205 10.42 5.27 -2.22
CA SER A 205 10.49 4.24 -3.25
C SER A 205 11.58 3.26 -2.90
N ASN A 206 12.71 3.79 -2.43
CA ASN A 206 13.80 3.01 -1.87
C ASN A 206 13.31 2.24 -0.64
N GLY A 207 12.64 2.92 0.31
CA GLY A 207 12.13 2.30 1.53
C GLY A 207 11.16 1.15 1.28
N VAL A 208 10.18 1.35 0.40
CA VAL A 208 9.18 0.30 0.07
C VAL A 208 9.81 -0.88 -0.64
N VAL A 209 10.75 -0.65 -1.57
CA VAL A 209 11.47 -1.74 -2.23
C VAL A 209 12.27 -2.56 -1.21
N LEU A 210 12.99 -1.89 -0.31
CA LEU A 210 13.76 -2.56 0.74
C LEU A 210 12.87 -3.36 1.69
N ASP A 211 11.72 -2.79 2.07
CA ASP A 211 10.75 -3.47 2.94
C ASP A 211 10.17 -4.72 2.27
N ILE A 212 9.74 -4.63 1.00
CA ILE A 212 9.25 -5.79 0.22
C ILE A 212 10.33 -6.87 0.09
N MET A 213 11.58 -6.47 -0.17
CA MET A 213 12.70 -7.41 -0.26
C MET A 213 12.93 -8.13 1.06
N SER A 214 12.85 -7.42 2.19
CA SER A 214 12.98 -8.01 3.52
C SER A 214 11.80 -8.93 3.85
N MET A 215 10.59 -8.53 3.46
CA MET A 215 9.34 -9.22 3.75
C MET A 215 9.19 -10.55 3.01
N TYR A 216 9.66 -10.61 1.75
CA TYR A 216 9.52 -11.79 0.89
C TYR A 216 10.89 -12.35 0.46
N TYR A 217 11.90 -12.23 1.31
CA TYR A 217 13.29 -12.57 0.99
C TYR A 217 13.48 -14.03 0.54
N ASP A 218 12.63 -14.93 1.04
CA ASP A 218 12.62 -16.37 0.79
C ASP A 218 11.74 -16.77 -0.41
N ARG A 219 10.89 -15.86 -0.90
CA ARG A 219 9.91 -16.13 -1.96
C ARG A 219 10.20 -15.41 -3.26
N ILE A 220 10.72 -14.18 -3.22
CA ILE A 220 11.03 -13.40 -4.43
C ILE A 220 12.49 -13.60 -4.82
N HIS A 221 12.71 -14.13 -6.02
CA HIS A 221 14.05 -14.31 -6.58
C HIS A 221 14.19 -13.56 -7.90
N ILE A 222 15.27 -12.80 -8.00
CA ILE A 222 15.67 -12.16 -9.26
C ILE A 222 16.56 -13.14 -10.00
N THR A 223 16.02 -13.80 -11.01
CA THR A 223 16.85 -14.58 -11.94
C THR A 223 17.73 -13.60 -12.71
N THR A 224 19.03 -13.64 -12.44
CA THR A 224 20.00 -12.95 -13.28
C THR A 224 20.18 -13.80 -14.53
N ASP A 225 19.68 -13.30 -15.67
CA ASP A 225 20.13 -13.80 -16.97
C ASP A 225 21.61 -13.41 -17.13
N SER A 226 22.50 -14.26 -16.63
CA SER A 226 23.91 -14.21 -16.95
C SER A 226 24.41 -15.64 -17.15
N ALA A 227 25.21 -15.82 -18.19
CA ALA A 227 25.91 -17.08 -18.45
C ALA A 227 26.79 -17.54 -17.26
N ASP A 228 27.01 -16.69 -16.26
CA ASP A 228 27.79 -16.94 -15.06
C ASP A 228 27.04 -17.73 -13.97
N ALA A 229 25.70 -17.59 -13.86
CA ALA A 229 24.90 -18.38 -12.92
C ALA A 229 24.96 -19.88 -13.21
N LYS A 230 25.11 -20.26 -14.49
CA LYS A 230 25.28 -21.65 -14.93
C LYS A 230 26.64 -22.26 -14.58
N LYS A 231 27.68 -21.44 -14.33
CA LYS A 231 29.03 -21.95 -13.98
C LYS A 231 29.19 -22.30 -12.50
N LEU A 232 28.37 -21.75 -11.62
CA LEU A 232 28.53 -21.92 -10.17
C LEU A 232 27.57 -22.91 -9.52
N GLY A 233 26.52 -23.37 -10.20
CA GLY A 233 25.69 -24.48 -9.70
C GLY A 233 25.04 -24.25 -8.32
N VAL A 234 24.90 -23.00 -7.88
CA VAL A 234 24.27 -22.69 -6.58
C VAL A 234 23.05 -21.80 -6.80
N VAL A 235 21.88 -22.32 -6.48
CA VAL A 235 20.69 -21.51 -6.21
C VAL A 235 20.90 -20.94 -4.81
N VAL A 236 21.41 -19.70 -4.70
CA VAL A 236 21.58 -19.03 -3.41
C VAL A 236 20.48 -17.99 -3.23
N PRO A 237 19.40 -18.30 -2.49
CA PRO A 237 18.28 -17.38 -2.31
C PRO A 237 18.65 -16.08 -1.56
N ALA A 238 19.69 -16.10 -0.72
CA ALA A 238 20.07 -14.95 0.12
C ALA A 238 21.01 -13.94 -0.56
N LEU A 239 21.78 -14.33 -1.58
CA LEU A 239 22.81 -13.46 -2.18
C LEU A 239 22.24 -12.51 -3.26
N THR A 240 21.09 -12.83 -3.85
CA THR A 240 20.48 -12.04 -4.93
C THR A 240 19.87 -10.73 -4.43
N LEU A 241 19.34 -10.69 -3.20
CA LEU A 241 18.78 -9.48 -2.60
C LEU A 241 19.87 -8.57 -2.01
N ILE A 242 20.95 -9.14 -1.49
CA ILE A 242 22.13 -8.38 -1.04
C ILE A 242 22.80 -7.68 -2.23
N ASN A 243 22.96 -8.35 -3.36
CA ASN A 243 23.47 -7.70 -4.57
C ASN A 243 22.52 -6.61 -5.12
N LEU A 244 21.21 -6.76 -4.91
CA LEU A 244 20.23 -5.71 -5.26
C LEU A 244 20.33 -4.51 -4.32
N TYR A 245 20.50 -4.77 -3.02
CA TYR A 245 20.76 -3.75 -2.00
C TYR A 245 21.98 -2.91 -2.38
N TYR A 246 23.10 -3.54 -2.74
CA TYR A 246 24.30 -2.83 -3.22
C TYR A 246 24.13 -2.15 -4.58
N GLN A 247 23.14 -2.57 -5.39
CA GLN A 247 22.87 -1.90 -6.65
C GLN A 247 21.93 -0.71 -6.49
N LEU A 248 21.04 -0.69 -5.50
CA LEU A 248 20.00 0.35 -5.32
C LEU A 248 20.44 1.53 -4.45
N ILE A 249 21.61 1.46 -3.81
CA ILE A 249 22.22 2.50 -2.96
C ILE A 249 23.48 3.00 -3.65
#